data_AF-A0A835SDN9-F1
#
_entry.id   AF-A0A835SDN9-F1
#
_cell.length_a   1.000
_cell.length_b   1.000
_cell.length_c   1.000
_cell.angle_alpha   90.00
_cell.angle_beta   90.00
_cell.angle_gamma   90.00
#
_symmetry.space_group_name_H-M   'P 1'
#
loop_
_entity.id
_entity.type
_entity.pdbx_description
1 polymer ?
#
loop_
_entity_poly.entity_id
_entity_poly.type
_entity_poly.pdbx_seq_one_letter_code
_entity_poly.pdbx_strand_id
1 'polypeptide(L)'
;MSQQGRGLGWTGSAGPDYKGAARLLVASLKRNADLRGRVLSGAVRPAALVSMDSRQLATTQQQEEFAQLEDKAMQRVTVLGSGASGTLTTEYACKKCGGNSCNYLESGRRDIGKSETWGSKEGATTSRVVTCLGCGNRWEVGLFE
;
A
#
# COMPACT_ATOMS: atom_id res chain seq x y z
N MET A 1 17.25 -3.97 -2.34
CA MET A 1 17.89 -3.22 -3.44
C MET A 1 17.54 -3.90 -4.75
N SER A 2 16.30 -3.75 -5.23
CA SER A 2 15.86 -4.33 -6.50
C SER A 2 16.04 -3.30 -7.61
N GLN A 3 17.25 -3.23 -8.16
CA GLN A 3 17.49 -2.54 -9.42
C GLN A 3 16.90 -3.38 -10.55
N GLN A 4 15.62 -3.19 -10.84
CA GLN A 4 15.03 -3.65 -12.09
C GLN A 4 15.33 -2.61 -13.16
N GLY A 5 16.52 -2.71 -13.75
CA GLY A 5 16.86 -2.01 -14.98
C GLY A 5 15.88 -2.44 -16.06
N ARG A 6 15.05 -1.51 -16.56
CA ARG A 6 14.29 -1.72 -17.79
C ARG A 6 15.28 -1.80 -18.95
N GLY A 7 15.73 -3.01 -19.27
CA GLY A 7 16.32 -3.34 -20.56
C GLY A 7 15.22 -3.31 -21.61
N LEU A 8 14.87 -2.12 -22.09
CA LEU A 8 13.96 -1.95 -23.22
C LEU A 8 14.71 -2.33 -24.50
N GLY A 9 14.50 -3.57 -24.96
CA GLY A 9 14.88 -4.01 -26.30
C GLY A 9 14.08 -3.22 -27.34
N TRP A 10 14.59 -2.06 -27.73
CA TRP A 10 14.05 -1.26 -28.83
C TRP A 10 14.44 -1.94 -30.15
N THR A 11 13.51 -2.70 -30.73
CA THR A 11 13.49 -2.84 -32.18
C THR A 11 13.08 -1.49 -32.74
N GLY A 12 13.94 -0.79 -33.48
CA GLY A 12 13.73 0.58 -33.99
C GLY A 12 12.60 0.75 -35.01
N SER A 13 11.46 0.08 -34.84
CA SER A 13 10.27 0.22 -35.65
C SER A 13 9.32 1.24 -35.01
N ALA A 14 8.62 2.03 -35.83
CA ALA A 14 7.59 2.98 -35.41
C ALA A 14 6.29 2.25 -34.97
N GLY A 15 6.44 1.33 -34.02
CA GLY A 15 5.37 0.52 -33.46
C GLY A 15 4.39 1.35 -32.60
N PRO A 16 3.29 0.73 -32.16
CA PRO A 16 2.27 1.38 -31.33
C PRO A 16 2.86 1.96 -30.03
N ASP A 17 3.84 1.30 -29.43
CA ASP A 17 4.49 1.74 -28.19
C ASP A 17 5.32 3.01 -28.38
N TYR A 18 6.08 3.10 -29.48
CA TYR A 18 6.81 4.31 -29.86
C TYR A 18 5.85 5.51 -30.01
N LYS A 19 4.73 5.29 -30.72
CA LYS A 19 3.69 6.33 -30.90
C LYS A 19 3.01 6.69 -29.58
N GLY A 20 2.86 5.73 -28.66
CA GLY A 20 2.36 5.96 -27.30
C GLY A 20 3.30 6.87 -26.51
N ALA A 21 4.58 6.51 -26.45
CA ALA A 21 5.63 7.28 -25.79
C ALA A 21 5.73 8.71 -26.35
N ALA A 22 5.71 8.86 -27.67
CA ALA A 22 5.75 10.18 -28.32
C ALA A 22 4.53 11.05 -27.94
N ARG A 23 3.32 10.48 -27.94
CA ARG A 23 2.10 11.20 -27.52
C ARG A 23 2.18 11.64 -26.06
N LEU A 24 2.65 10.76 -25.17
CA LEU A 24 2.83 11.07 -23.76
C LEU A 24 3.86 12.18 -23.55
N LEU A 25 4.98 12.15 -24.28
CA LEU A 25 6.03 13.16 -24.19
C LEU A 25 5.52 14.54 -24.64
N VAL A 26 4.81 14.59 -25.78
CA VAL A 26 4.21 15.83 -26.29
C VAL A 26 3.18 16.38 -25.30
N ALA A 27 2.31 15.54 -24.75
CA ALA A 27 1.31 15.97 -23.76
C ALA A 27 1.97 16.51 -22.49
N SER A 28 3.05 15.87 -22.03
CA SER A 28 3.77 16.27 -20.83
C SER A 28 4.51 17.59 -21.03
N LEU A 29 5.23 17.76 -22.14
CA LEU A 29 5.90 19.02 -22.50
C LEU A 29 4.94 20.18 -22.72
N LYS A 30 3.70 19.90 -23.16
CA LYS A 30 2.64 20.92 -23.26
C LYS A 30 2.20 21.41 -21.88
N ARG A 31 1.95 20.49 -20.95
CA ARG A 31 1.44 20.80 -19.59
C ARG A 31 2.52 21.37 -18.66
N ASN A 32 3.78 20.94 -18.81
CA ASN A 32 4.89 21.35 -17.95
C ASN A 32 5.78 22.39 -18.66
N ALA A 33 5.52 23.67 -18.39
CA ALA A 33 6.30 24.79 -18.95
C ALA A 33 7.73 24.86 -18.40
N ASP A 34 7.94 24.49 -17.13
CA ASP A 34 9.27 24.46 -16.51
C ASP A 34 10.18 23.43 -17.19
N LEU A 35 9.68 22.19 -17.34
CA LEU A 35 10.40 21.14 -18.05
C LEU A 35 10.76 21.55 -19.47
N ARG A 36 9.84 22.23 -20.18
CA ARG A 36 10.11 22.77 -21.51
C ARG A 36 11.25 23.79 -21.49
N GLY A 37 11.25 24.70 -20.51
CA GLY A 37 12.35 25.66 -20.30
C GLY A 37 13.69 24.97 -20.06
N ARG A 38 13.72 23.94 -19.21
CA ARG A 38 14.92 23.15 -18.90
C ARG A 38 15.46 22.34 -20.09
N VAL A 39 14.59 21.88 -20.97
CA VAL A 39 15.01 21.20 -22.21
C VAL A 39 15.61 22.21 -23.17
N LEU A 40 14.99 23.39 -23.34
CA LEU A 40 15.50 24.45 -24.22
C LEU A 40 16.83 25.04 -23.73
N SER A 41 17.03 25.14 -22.41
CA SER A 41 18.30 25.60 -21.84
C SER A 41 19.41 24.54 -21.85
N GLY A 42 19.10 23.31 -22.26
CA GLY A 42 20.05 22.19 -22.27
C GLY A 42 20.30 21.58 -20.89
N ALA A 43 19.62 22.04 -19.84
CA ALA A 43 19.71 21.46 -18.50
C ALA A 43 19.21 20.00 -18.46
N VAL A 44 18.30 19.63 -19.36
CA VAL A 44 17.87 18.23 -19.57
C VAL A 44 18.28 17.79 -20.97
N ARG A 45 19.14 16.77 -21.04
CA ARG A 45 19.57 16.17 -22.31
C ARG A 45 18.42 15.38 -22.95
N PRO A 46 18.29 15.36 -24.29
CA PRO A 46 17.24 14.60 -24.98
C PRO A 46 17.21 13.11 -24.62
N ALA A 47 18.38 12.48 -24.48
CA ALA A 47 18.48 11.09 -24.06
C ALA A 47 17.88 10.85 -22.66
N ALA A 48 18.14 11.77 -21.72
CA ALA A 48 17.58 11.70 -20.37
C ALA A 48 16.06 11.94 -20.38
N LEU A 49 15.59 12.87 -21.21
CA LEU A 49 14.17 13.18 -21.35
C LEU A 49 13.34 11.96 -21.81
N VAL A 50 13.85 11.18 -22.78
CA VAL A 50 13.14 10.00 -23.29
C VAL A 50 13.15 8.84 -22.28
N SER A 51 14.13 8.80 -21.37
CA SER A 51 14.20 7.80 -20.30
C SER A 51 13.39 8.14 -19.04
N MET A 52 12.83 9.35 -18.94
CA MET A 52 12.08 9.78 -17.74
C MET A 52 10.75 9.03 -17.60
N ASP A 53 10.40 8.68 -16.37
CA ASP A 53 9.09 8.12 -16.05
C ASP A 53 7.98 9.18 -16.09
N SER A 54 6.74 8.73 -16.22
CA SER A 54 5.55 9.61 -16.28
C SER A 54 5.42 10.58 -15.10
N ARG A 55 5.87 10.16 -13.91
CA ARG A 55 5.91 11.01 -12.70
C ARG A 55 6.93 12.14 -12.83
N GLN A 56 8.11 11.85 -13.40
CA GLN A 56 9.18 12.85 -13.60
C GLN A 56 8.84 13.86 -14.70
N LEU A 57 7.99 13.46 -15.66
CA LEU A 57 7.47 14.33 -16.72
C LEU A 57 6.29 15.21 -16.24
N ALA A 58 5.72 14.94 -15.07
CA ALA A 58 4.61 15.70 -14.50
C ALA A 58 5.06 17.09 -13.99
N THR A 59 4.11 17.99 -13.71
CA THR A 59 4.44 19.32 -13.16
C THR A 59 4.98 19.22 -11.74
N THR A 60 5.67 20.26 -11.26
CA THR A 60 6.23 20.29 -9.89
C THR A 60 5.15 20.02 -8.83
N GLN A 61 3.98 20.65 -8.97
CA GLN A 61 2.83 20.41 -8.08
C GLN A 61 2.38 18.94 -8.08
N GLN A 62 2.29 18.32 -9.26
CA GLN A 62 1.91 16.91 -9.37
C GLN A 62 2.99 15.98 -8.78
N GLN A 63 4.27 16.32 -8.94
CA GLN A 63 5.37 15.58 -8.32
C GLN A 63 5.28 15.65 -6.80
N GLU A 64 4.96 16.81 -6.24
CA GLU A 64 4.73 16.98 -4.80
C GLU A 64 3.52 16.16 -4.32
N GLU A 65 2.42 16.18 -5.06
CA GLU A 65 1.25 15.35 -4.75
C GLU A 65 1.60 13.86 -4.76
N PHE A 66 2.34 13.39 -5.76
CA PHE A 66 2.80 12.00 -5.80
C PHE A 66 3.69 11.66 -4.60
N ALA A 67 4.61 12.53 -4.21
CA ALA A 67 5.46 12.34 -3.04
C ALA A 67 4.62 12.26 -1.74
N GLN A 68 3.61 13.12 -1.59
CA GLN A 68 2.70 13.08 -0.44
C GLN A 68 1.87 11.80 -0.41
N LEU A 69 1.40 11.32 -1.57
CA LEU A 69 0.68 10.06 -1.66
C LEU A 69 1.56 8.87 -1.31
N GLU A 70 2.81 8.85 -1.78
CA GLU A 70 3.79 7.81 -1.45
C GLU A 70 4.11 7.79 0.05
N ASP A 71 4.32 8.96 0.64
CA ASP A 71 4.57 9.10 2.08
C ASP A 71 3.38 8.58 2.92
N LYS A 72 2.15 8.99 2.56
CA LYS A 72 0.93 8.50 3.22
C LYS A 72 0.76 6.99 3.05
N ALA A 73 1.07 6.45 1.88
CA ALA A 73 1.00 5.01 1.63
C ALA A 73 2.03 4.26 2.49
N MET A 74 3.26 4.75 2.55
CA MET A 74 4.32 4.20 3.39
C MET A 74 3.95 4.26 4.87
N GLN A 75 3.45 5.39 5.35
CA GLN A 75 2.99 5.55 6.72
C GLN A 75 1.89 4.53 7.08
N ARG A 76 0.89 4.34 6.21
CA ARG A 76 -0.16 3.34 6.43
C ARG A 76 0.40 1.92 6.56
N VAL A 77 1.31 1.52 5.67
CA VAL A 77 1.93 0.20 5.71
C VAL A 77 2.73 0.01 7.00
N THR A 78 3.52 1.01 7.40
CA THR A 78 4.31 0.96 8.64
C THR A 78 3.42 0.88 9.89
N VAL A 79 2.33 1.64 9.95
CA VAL A 79 1.38 1.60 11.07
C VAL A 79 0.68 0.23 11.14
N LEU A 80 0.25 -0.33 10.01
CA LEU A 80 -0.37 -1.65 9.97
C LEU A 80 0.62 -2.78 10.29
N GLY A 81 1.87 -2.67 9.85
CA GLY A 81 2.94 -3.64 10.13
C GLY A 81 3.41 -3.65 11.59
N SER A 82 3.12 -2.59 12.36
CA SER A 82 3.50 -2.47 13.78
C SER A 82 2.58 -3.24 14.74
N GLY A 83 1.73 -4.14 14.24
CA GLY A 83 0.97 -5.10 15.06
C GLY A 83 -0.31 -4.55 15.70
N ALA A 84 -0.73 -3.33 15.35
CA ALA A 84 -1.99 -2.74 15.83
C ALA A 84 -3.21 -3.16 15.00
N SER A 85 -3.24 -4.41 14.52
CA SER A 85 -4.37 -4.95 13.74
C SER A 85 -5.47 -5.49 14.65
N GLY A 86 -6.03 -4.65 15.51
CA GLY A 86 -7.11 -5.03 16.42
C GLY A 86 -7.81 -3.82 17.04
N THR A 87 -9.06 -4.00 17.43
CA THR A 87 -9.85 -2.97 18.12
C THR A 87 -9.28 -2.77 19.53
N LEU A 88 -8.91 -1.53 19.86
CA LEU A 88 -8.47 -1.16 21.22
C LEU A 88 -9.62 -1.33 22.20
N THR A 89 -9.38 -2.01 23.33
CA THR A 89 -10.37 -2.27 24.35
C THR A 89 -9.75 -2.25 25.75
N THR A 90 -10.56 -1.86 26.73
CA THR A 90 -10.23 -1.93 28.16
C THR A 90 -11.04 -2.98 28.91
N GLU A 91 -11.87 -3.75 28.20
CA GLU A 91 -12.76 -4.76 28.79
C GLU A 91 -12.00 -5.99 29.33
N TYR A 92 -10.78 -6.22 28.84
CA TYR A 92 -9.96 -7.36 29.23
C TYR A 92 -8.79 -6.93 30.12
N ALA A 93 -8.65 -7.57 31.27
CA ALA A 93 -7.49 -7.44 32.16
C ALA A 93 -6.43 -8.51 31.86
N CYS A 94 -5.19 -8.09 31.64
CA CYS A 94 -4.08 -8.99 31.40
C CYS A 94 -3.68 -9.73 32.67
N LYS A 95 -3.76 -11.06 32.67
CA LYS A 95 -3.34 -11.89 33.80
C LYS A 95 -1.83 -11.88 34.08
N LYS A 96 -1.00 -11.43 33.12
CA LYS A 96 0.46 -11.42 33.24
C LYS A 96 1.01 -10.14 33.87
N CYS A 97 0.51 -8.97 33.46
CA CYS A 97 0.99 -7.67 33.95
C CYS A 97 -0.05 -6.86 34.74
N GLY A 98 -1.32 -7.31 34.81
CA GLY A 98 -2.41 -6.61 35.48
C GLY A 98 -2.98 -5.40 34.73
N GLY A 99 -2.35 -4.98 33.62
CA GLY A 99 -2.85 -3.88 32.79
C GLY A 99 -4.12 -4.25 32.01
N ASN A 100 -4.96 -3.26 31.71
CA ASN A 100 -6.20 -3.42 30.93
C ASN A 100 -6.08 -2.88 29.49
N SER A 101 -4.92 -2.36 29.09
CA SER A 101 -4.69 -1.90 27.71
C SER A 101 -4.48 -3.10 26.80
N CYS A 102 -5.55 -3.52 26.11
CA CYS A 102 -5.55 -4.66 25.21
C CYS A 102 -6.12 -4.25 23.84
N ASN A 103 -5.80 -5.02 22.81
CA ASN A 103 -6.56 -5.02 21.56
C ASN A 103 -7.13 -6.43 21.31
N TYR A 104 -8.22 -6.53 20.56
CA TYR A 104 -8.74 -7.82 20.12
C TYR A 104 -8.93 -7.87 18.61
N LEU A 105 -8.81 -9.07 18.08
CA LEU A 105 -9.16 -9.43 16.71
C LEU A 105 -10.20 -10.54 16.75
N GLU A 106 -11.33 -10.36 16.08
CA GLU A 106 -12.34 -11.40 15.93
C GLU A 106 -11.84 -12.48 14.97
N SER A 107 -11.67 -13.69 15.49
CA SER A 107 -11.25 -14.87 14.75
C SER A 107 -12.47 -15.79 14.60
N GLY A 108 -13.44 -15.35 13.81
CA GLY A 108 -14.72 -16.06 13.64
C GLY A 108 -15.16 -16.29 12.19
N ARG A 109 -14.46 -15.72 11.20
CA ARG A 109 -14.67 -16.07 9.79
C ARG A 109 -13.53 -16.96 9.32
N ARG A 110 -13.45 -18.17 9.87
CA ARG A 110 -12.94 -19.25 9.03
C ARG A 110 -13.92 -19.31 7.86
N ASP A 111 -13.35 -19.31 6.67
CA ASP A 111 -13.95 -19.51 5.35
C ASP A 111 -15.29 -20.24 5.42
N ILE A 112 -16.25 -19.89 4.56
CA ILE A 112 -17.46 -20.69 4.27
C ILE A 112 -17.00 -22.13 3.92
N GLY A 113 -16.78 -22.92 4.95
CA GLY A 113 -16.36 -24.30 4.90
C GLY A 113 -17.62 -25.15 4.85
N LYS A 114 -17.45 -26.41 4.45
CA LYS A 114 -18.51 -27.42 4.28
C LYS A 114 -19.57 -27.50 5.39
N SER A 115 -19.32 -26.93 6.56
CA SER A 115 -20.29 -26.78 7.66
C SER A 115 -21.52 -25.93 7.32
N GLU A 116 -21.48 -25.03 6.32
CA GLU A 116 -22.68 -24.31 5.87
C GLU A 116 -23.57 -25.14 4.92
N THR A 117 -23.06 -26.24 4.34
CA THR A 117 -23.81 -27.08 3.40
C THR A 117 -24.56 -28.23 4.07
N TRP A 118 -24.15 -28.64 5.28
CA TRP A 118 -24.82 -29.69 6.05
C TRP A 118 -24.98 -29.22 7.49
N GLY A 119 -26.20 -28.83 7.87
CA GLY A 119 -26.50 -28.24 9.17
C GLY A 119 -26.11 -29.13 10.35
N SER A 120 -24.92 -28.91 10.90
CA SER A 120 -24.56 -29.37 12.25
C SER A 120 -24.99 -28.31 13.27
N LYS A 121 -25.54 -28.74 14.41
CA LYS A 121 -26.06 -27.88 15.50
C LYS A 121 -24.97 -27.34 16.44
N GLU A 122 -23.81 -27.00 15.91
CA GLU A 122 -22.75 -26.33 16.67
C GLU A 122 -22.53 -24.95 16.04
N GLY A 123 -23.17 -23.94 16.63
CA GLY A 123 -23.11 -22.56 16.16
C GLY A 123 -21.67 -22.10 16.00
N ALA A 124 -21.37 -21.39 14.90
CA ALA A 124 -20.06 -20.83 14.63
C ALA A 124 -19.60 -20.02 15.86
N THR A 125 -18.69 -20.59 16.65
CA THR A 125 -18.22 -19.94 17.88
C THR A 125 -17.29 -18.81 17.45
N THR A 126 -17.79 -17.58 17.46
CA THR A 126 -16.99 -16.39 17.18
C THR A 126 -16.01 -16.23 18.34
N SER A 127 -14.75 -16.64 18.16
CA SER A 127 -13.73 -16.42 19.17
C SER A 127 -13.03 -15.08 18.93
N ARG A 128 -12.63 -14.41 20.01
CA ARG A 128 -11.81 -13.21 19.98
C ARG A 128 -10.41 -13.55 20.44
N VAL A 129 -9.43 -13.15 19.67
CA VAL A 129 -8.03 -13.19 20.04
C VAL A 129 -7.69 -11.85 20.67
N VAL A 130 -7.45 -11.83 21.97
CA VAL A 130 -7.05 -10.64 22.73
C VAL A 130 -5.53 -10.61 22.87
N THR A 131 -4.90 -9.46 22.64
CA THR A 131 -3.47 -9.22 22.88
C THR A 131 -3.29 -8.02 23.81
N CYS A 132 -2.48 -8.19 24.85
CA CYS A 132 -2.13 -7.11 25.77
C CYS A 132 -1.07 -6.20 25.14
N LEU A 133 -1.34 -4.90 25.11
CA LEU A 133 -0.43 -3.90 24.54
C LEU A 133 0.76 -3.59 25.46
N GLY A 134 0.62 -3.84 26.77
CA GLY A 134 1.69 -3.58 27.75
C GLY A 134 2.77 -4.67 27.82
N CYS A 135 2.41 -5.94 27.62
CA CYS A 135 3.35 -7.06 27.77
C CYS A 135 3.36 -8.07 26.62
N GLY A 136 2.53 -7.86 25.58
CA GLY A 136 2.43 -8.73 24.40
C GLY A 136 1.75 -10.09 24.65
N ASN A 137 1.19 -10.33 25.85
CA ASN A 137 0.50 -11.58 26.14
C ASN A 137 -0.76 -11.73 25.26
N ARG A 138 -0.97 -12.89 24.64
CA ARG A 138 -2.09 -13.15 23.72
C ARG A 138 -2.91 -14.35 24.20
N TRP A 139 -4.23 -14.24 24.21
CA TRP A 139 -5.15 -15.30 24.61
C TRP A 139 -6.48 -15.23 23.83
N GLU A 140 -7.21 -16.34 23.79
CA GLU A 140 -8.49 -16.46 23.09
C GLU A 140 -9.65 -16.42 24.10
N VAL A 141 -10.71 -15.70 23.77
CA VAL A 141 -11.96 -15.66 24.53
C VAL A 141 -13.12 -16.05 23.61
N GLY A 142 -13.91 -17.05 24.01
CA GLY A 142 -15.11 -17.44 23.27
C GLY A 142 -16.22 -16.43 23.50
N LEU A 143 -16.85 -15.92 22.43
CA LEU A 143 -18.14 -15.24 22.54
C LEU A 143 -19.22 -16.32 22.50
N PHE A 144 -19.79 -16.59 23.66
CA PHE A 144 -21.04 -17.33 23.77
C PHE A 144 -22.13 -16.27 23.96
N GLU A 145 -23.01 -16.11 22.95
CA GLU A 145 -24.31 -15.45 23.15
C GLU A 145 -25.33 -16.46 23.70
#